data_AF-A0AAJ4W1J4-F1
#
_entry.id   AF-A0AAJ4W1J4-F1
#
_cell.length_a   1.000
_cell.length_b   1.000
_cell.length_c   1.000
_cell.angle_alpha   90.00
_cell.angle_beta   90.00
_cell.angle_gamma   90.00
#
_symmetry.space_group_name_H-M   'P 1'
#
loop_
_entity.id
_entity.type
_entity.pdbx_description
1 polymer ?
#
loop_
_entity_poly.entity_id
_entity_poly.type
_entity_poly.pdbx_seq_one_letter_code
_entity_poly.pdbx_strand_id
1 'polypeptide(L)'
;MYYNHTHDKKYSLNSDRDIQMANNLDFLVKYYPEKKFIVWLANAHMSKINENALRCGNEFIKKNPNTTYHIAVSSYSSFYKNEKSIQKIHSDKEHLISILPSTETNYFLDIVSLFKNTPSYTTKNYKKDMTLTPFQMSWDSKKQGIFQNFDAMIFISEAEKVSYTKYDQLILEKQQSK
;
A
#
# COMPACT_ATOMS: atom_id res chain seq x y z
N MET A 1 -3.40 -24.29 16.42
CA MET A 1 -3.64 -24.82 15.06
C MET A 1 -2.46 -24.62 14.10
N TYR A 2 -1.67 -23.53 14.18
CA TYR A 2 -0.62 -23.22 13.19
C TYR A 2 0.63 -24.12 13.20
N TYR A 3 0.94 -24.78 14.32
CA TYR A 3 2.20 -25.50 14.51
C TYR A 3 2.37 -26.73 13.60
N ASN A 4 1.26 -27.31 13.11
CA ASN A 4 1.28 -28.53 12.29
C ASN A 4 1.47 -28.27 10.78
N HIS A 5 1.38 -27.01 10.33
CA HIS A 5 1.48 -26.63 8.91
C HIS A 5 2.78 -25.90 8.55
N THR A 6 3.67 -25.68 9.52
CA THR A 6 4.96 -24.99 9.34
C THR A 6 5.94 -25.69 8.39
N HIS A 7 5.69 -26.97 8.07
CA HIS A 7 6.53 -27.78 7.19
C HIS A 7 5.99 -27.90 5.76
N ASP A 8 4.79 -27.39 5.49
CA ASP A 8 4.22 -27.37 4.13
C ASP A 8 4.71 -26.13 3.37
N LYS A 9 5.54 -26.34 2.34
CA LYS A 9 6.07 -25.26 1.48
C LYS A 9 4.97 -24.50 0.72
N LYS A 10 3.75 -25.05 0.63
CA LYS A 10 2.58 -24.38 0.01
C LYS A 10 1.74 -23.61 1.04
N TYR A 11 1.97 -23.81 2.33
CA TYR A 11 1.25 -23.12 3.39
C TYR A 11 1.80 -21.70 3.57
N SER A 12 0.93 -20.70 3.45
CA SER A 12 1.29 -19.31 3.70
C SER A 12 0.55 -18.81 4.93
N LEU A 13 1.24 -18.81 6.07
CA LEU A 13 0.75 -18.22 7.33
C LEU A 13 0.25 -16.79 7.14
N ASN A 14 0.92 -16.03 6.26
CA ASN A 14 0.52 -14.67 5.90
C ASN A 14 -0.88 -14.63 5.27
N SER A 15 -1.21 -15.63 4.47
CA SER A 15 -2.46 -15.71 3.73
C SER A 15 -3.66 -15.99 4.64
N ASP A 16 -3.49 -16.84 5.66
CA ASP A 16 -4.51 -17.14 6.67
C ASP A 16 -4.69 -15.98 7.65
N ARG A 17 -3.57 -15.36 8.06
CA ARG A 17 -3.59 -14.14 8.89
C ARG A 17 -4.39 -13.04 8.19
N ASP A 18 -4.13 -12.81 6.91
CA ASP A 18 -4.82 -11.78 6.13
C ASP A 18 -6.32 -12.07 5.95
N ILE A 19 -6.72 -13.34 5.79
CA ILE A 19 -8.14 -13.73 5.82
C ILE A 19 -8.78 -13.40 7.18
N GLN A 20 -8.09 -13.71 8.27
CA GLN A 20 -8.60 -13.40 9.62
C GLN A 20 -8.72 -11.91 9.86
N MET A 21 -7.74 -11.10 9.41
CA MET A 21 -7.85 -9.64 9.48
C MET A 21 -9.08 -9.15 8.70
N ALA A 22 -9.32 -9.67 7.49
CA ALA A 22 -10.50 -9.32 6.71
C ALA A 22 -11.82 -9.74 7.41
N ASN A 23 -11.86 -10.92 8.02
CA ASN A 23 -13.03 -11.39 8.77
C ASN A 23 -13.30 -10.54 10.02
N ASN A 24 -12.25 -10.10 10.72
CA ASN A 24 -12.39 -9.21 11.88
C ASN A 24 -12.98 -7.86 11.46
N LEU A 25 -12.52 -7.30 10.34
CA LEU A 25 -13.10 -6.08 9.78
C LEU A 25 -14.55 -6.31 9.36
N ASP A 26 -14.86 -7.44 8.70
CA ASP A 26 -16.22 -7.79 8.25
C ASP A 26 -17.19 -7.88 9.44
N PHE A 27 -16.74 -8.47 10.54
CA PHE A 27 -17.48 -8.49 11.79
C PHE A 27 -17.77 -7.08 12.31
N LEU A 28 -16.75 -6.21 12.36
CA LEU A 28 -16.90 -4.85 12.88
C LEU A 28 -17.89 -4.01 12.06
N VAL A 29 -17.81 -4.04 10.74
CA VAL A 29 -18.70 -3.24 9.88
C VAL A 29 -20.14 -3.74 9.91
N LYS A 30 -20.36 -5.04 10.13
CA LYS A 30 -21.70 -5.61 10.30
C LYS A 30 -22.30 -5.32 11.67
N TYR A 31 -21.46 -5.32 12.71
CA TYR A 31 -21.91 -5.06 14.07
C TYR A 31 -22.20 -3.57 14.31
N TYR A 32 -21.52 -2.67 13.60
CA TYR A 32 -21.71 -1.22 13.70
C TYR A 32 -21.99 -0.59 12.31
N PRO A 33 -23.15 -0.89 11.69
CA PRO A 33 -23.46 -0.50 10.31
C PRO A 33 -23.56 1.02 10.10
N GLU A 34 -23.80 1.79 11.15
CA GLU A 34 -23.90 3.25 11.14
C GLU A 34 -22.54 3.96 11.31
N LYS A 35 -21.47 3.21 11.54
CA LYS A 35 -20.13 3.75 11.78
C LYS A 35 -19.24 3.63 10.54
N LYS A 36 -18.26 4.52 10.46
CA LYS A 36 -17.17 4.46 9.50
C LYS A 36 -15.88 4.12 10.23
N PHE A 37 -15.06 3.27 9.61
CA PHE A 37 -13.80 2.80 10.19
C PHE A 37 -12.62 3.31 9.39
N ILE A 38 -11.57 3.74 10.09
CA ILE A 38 -10.25 3.94 9.51
C ILE A 38 -9.43 2.72 9.88
N VAL A 39 -8.95 2.01 8.86
CA VAL A 39 -8.10 0.84 9.04
C VAL A 39 -6.66 1.24 8.72
N TRP A 40 -5.83 1.29 9.75
CA TRP A 40 -4.40 1.57 9.58
C TRP A 40 -3.65 0.27 9.31
N LEU A 41 -3.15 0.11 8.09
CA LEU A 41 -2.55 -1.15 7.62
C LEU A 41 -1.46 -0.86 6.60
N ALA A 42 -0.44 -1.72 6.51
CA ALA A 42 0.58 -1.57 5.47
C ALA A 42 -0.02 -1.78 4.07
N ASN A 43 0.50 -1.05 3.07
CA ASN A 43 -0.02 -1.04 1.70
C ASN A 43 -0.28 -2.44 1.13
N ALA A 44 0.66 -3.36 1.33
CA ALA A 44 0.57 -4.70 0.76
C ALA A 44 -0.62 -5.52 1.29
N HIS A 45 -1.01 -5.33 2.56
CA HIS A 45 -2.19 -6.01 3.10
C HIS A 45 -3.50 -5.34 2.64
N MET A 46 -3.50 -4.03 2.42
CA MET A 46 -4.72 -3.30 2.04
C MET A 46 -4.94 -3.25 0.53
N SER A 47 -4.06 -3.84 -0.28
CA SER A 47 -4.22 -3.93 -1.74
C SER A 47 -5.57 -4.55 -2.13
N LYS A 48 -6.22 -3.98 -3.15
CA LYS A 48 -7.50 -4.47 -3.70
C LYS A 48 -7.32 -5.75 -4.53
N ILE A 49 -6.11 -6.03 -5.02
CA ILE A 49 -5.83 -7.19 -5.89
C ILE A 49 -5.34 -8.39 -5.07
N ASN A 50 -5.49 -9.59 -5.61
CA ASN A 50 -5.02 -10.81 -4.96
C ASN A 50 -3.51 -11.01 -5.21
N GLU A 51 -2.71 -10.78 -4.18
CA GLU A 51 -1.24 -10.89 -4.22
C GLU A 51 -0.73 -12.16 -3.51
N ASN A 52 -1.42 -13.30 -3.64
CA ASN A 52 -1.10 -14.66 -3.14
C ASN A 52 -0.78 -14.82 -1.63
N ALA A 53 0.08 -13.99 -1.04
CA ALA A 53 0.50 -14.03 0.35
C ALA A 53 -0.11 -12.92 1.22
N LEU A 54 -0.49 -11.78 0.64
CA LEU A 54 -1.09 -10.64 1.35
C LEU A 54 -2.40 -10.28 0.65
N ARG A 55 -3.51 -10.39 1.36
CA ARG A 55 -4.85 -10.37 0.76
C ARG A 55 -5.96 -9.81 1.64
N CYS A 56 -5.65 -9.14 2.74
CA CYS A 56 -6.69 -8.61 3.64
C CYS A 56 -7.68 -7.68 2.91
N GLY A 57 -7.18 -6.70 2.16
CA GLY A 57 -7.99 -5.77 1.37
C GLY A 57 -8.82 -6.51 0.31
N ASN A 58 -8.20 -7.38 -0.48
CA ASN A 58 -8.87 -8.19 -1.49
C ASN A 58 -10.00 -9.07 -0.90
N GLU A 59 -9.73 -9.77 0.21
CA GLU A 59 -10.72 -10.63 0.87
C GLU A 59 -11.84 -9.82 1.51
N PHE A 60 -11.55 -8.65 2.06
CA PHE A 60 -12.57 -7.77 2.63
C PHE A 60 -13.53 -7.23 1.55
N ILE A 61 -13.01 -6.79 0.41
CA ILE A 61 -13.82 -6.28 -0.71
C ILE A 61 -14.76 -7.35 -1.26
N LYS A 62 -14.32 -8.61 -1.35
CA LYS A 62 -15.19 -9.72 -1.77
C LYS A 62 -16.43 -9.86 -0.89
N LYS A 63 -16.28 -9.60 0.42
CA LYS A 63 -17.36 -9.70 1.41
C LYS A 63 -18.22 -8.43 1.46
N ASN A 64 -17.60 -7.26 1.24
CA ASN A 64 -18.22 -5.95 1.38
C ASN A 64 -17.96 -5.08 0.12
N PRO A 65 -18.50 -5.45 -1.04
CA PRO A 65 -18.21 -4.77 -2.30
C PRO A 65 -18.69 -3.32 -2.27
N ASN A 66 -17.90 -2.40 -2.84
CA ASN A 66 -18.22 -0.97 -2.96
C ASN A 66 -18.44 -0.22 -1.63
N THR A 67 -17.91 -0.74 -0.52
CA THR A 67 -18.02 -0.11 0.81
C THR A 67 -16.71 0.51 1.32
N THR A 68 -15.61 0.32 0.58
CA THR A 68 -14.27 0.73 1.00
C THR A 68 -13.65 1.76 0.08
N TYR A 69 -12.68 2.47 0.62
CA TYR A 69 -11.81 3.38 -0.11
C TYR A 69 -10.36 3.18 0.37
N HIS A 70 -9.48 2.75 -0.53
CA HIS A 70 -8.13 2.31 -0.21
C HIS A 70 -7.10 3.39 -0.60
N ILE A 71 -6.41 3.94 0.40
CA ILE A 71 -5.46 5.05 0.22
C ILE A 71 -4.04 4.57 0.49
N ALA A 72 -3.21 4.44 -0.55
CA ALA A 72 -1.80 4.10 -0.39
C ALA A 72 -1.00 5.25 0.20
N VAL A 73 0.02 4.93 1.00
CA VAL A 73 1.05 5.90 1.39
C VAL A 73 2.36 5.51 0.73
N SER A 74 2.98 6.45 0.03
CA SER A 74 4.06 6.18 -0.92
C SER A 74 5.15 7.23 -0.78
N SER A 75 6.42 6.84 -0.89
CA SER A 75 7.57 7.76 -0.84
C SER A 75 8.71 7.20 -1.69
N TYR A 76 9.65 8.04 -2.09
CA TYR A 76 10.86 7.51 -2.73
C TYR A 76 11.60 6.52 -1.82
N SER A 77 12.10 5.47 -2.44
CA SER A 77 13.00 4.54 -1.78
C SER A 77 14.27 5.27 -1.35
N SER A 78 14.84 4.92 -0.20
CA SER A 78 16.08 5.53 0.32
C SER A 78 17.27 5.41 -0.64
N PHE A 79 17.21 4.54 -1.64
CA PHE A 79 18.19 4.44 -2.73
C PHE A 79 18.21 5.68 -3.64
N TYR A 80 17.14 6.47 -3.68
CA TYR A 80 16.98 7.65 -4.53
C TYR A 80 16.84 8.91 -3.69
N LYS A 81 17.93 9.30 -3.03
CA LYS A 81 17.99 10.62 -2.36
C LYS A 81 18.65 11.70 -3.20
N ASN A 82 19.22 11.36 -4.36
CA ASN A 82 19.80 12.38 -5.23
C ASN A 82 18.72 12.87 -6.22
N GLU A 83 18.44 14.18 -6.18
CA GLU A 83 17.39 14.85 -6.97
C GLU A 83 17.59 14.62 -8.48
N LYS A 84 18.84 14.64 -8.95
CA LYS A 84 19.18 14.47 -10.37
C LYS A 84 18.73 13.11 -10.92
N SER A 85 18.87 12.03 -10.14
CA SER A 85 18.40 10.70 -10.52
C SER A 85 16.88 10.68 -10.60
N ILE A 86 16.20 11.26 -9.61
CA ILE A 86 14.72 11.31 -9.57
C ILE A 86 14.19 12.06 -10.79
N GLN A 87 14.72 13.25 -11.08
CA GLN A 87 14.32 14.06 -12.23
C GLN A 87 14.60 13.34 -13.56
N LYS A 88 15.74 12.64 -13.67
CA LYS A 88 16.08 11.84 -14.85
C LYS A 88 15.05 10.74 -15.11
N ILE A 89 14.61 10.05 -14.06
CA ILE A 89 13.65 8.95 -14.16
C ILE A 89 12.22 9.46 -14.36
N HIS A 90 11.86 10.59 -13.77
CA HIS A 90 10.58 11.25 -14.03
C HIS A 90 10.46 11.72 -15.49
N SER A 91 11.58 12.14 -16.09
CA SER A 91 11.63 12.49 -17.52
C SER A 91 11.53 11.28 -18.47
N ASP A 92 11.75 10.04 -17.97
CA ASP A 92 11.63 8.82 -18.78
C ASP A 92 10.16 8.42 -18.90
N LYS A 93 9.55 8.72 -20.05
CA LYS A 93 8.13 8.40 -20.34
C LYS A 93 7.81 6.91 -20.24
N GLU A 94 8.79 6.03 -20.33
CA GLU A 94 8.60 4.58 -20.17
C GLU A 94 8.66 4.14 -18.72
N HIS A 95 9.00 5.03 -17.79
CA HIS A 95 9.02 4.75 -16.36
C HIS A 95 7.72 5.20 -15.68
N LEU A 96 7.28 4.42 -14.68
CA LEU A 96 6.03 4.69 -13.94
C LEU A 96 6.03 6.07 -13.26
N ILE A 97 7.16 6.47 -12.67
CA ILE A 97 7.31 7.78 -12.01
C ILE A 97 6.94 8.94 -12.94
N SER A 98 7.08 8.81 -14.26
CA SER A 98 6.74 9.90 -15.20
C SER A 98 5.27 10.33 -15.16
N ILE A 99 4.37 9.50 -14.61
CA ILE A 99 2.97 9.88 -14.47
C ILE A 99 2.67 10.62 -13.16
N LEU A 100 3.66 10.72 -12.26
CA LEU A 100 3.49 11.40 -11.00
C LEU A 100 3.45 12.92 -11.22
N PRO A 101 2.53 13.65 -10.56
CA PRO A 101 2.39 15.11 -10.74
C PRO A 101 3.65 15.90 -10.41
N SER A 102 4.41 15.44 -9.42
CA SER A 102 5.60 16.10 -8.90
C SER A 102 6.54 15.07 -8.31
N THR A 103 7.82 15.42 -8.27
CA THR A 103 8.87 14.67 -7.57
C THR A 103 9.40 15.38 -6.34
N GLU A 104 8.95 16.61 -6.08
CA GLU A 104 9.57 17.50 -5.08
C GLU A 104 8.60 17.82 -3.94
N THR A 105 7.30 17.70 -4.19
CA THR A 105 6.26 18.08 -3.24
C THR A 105 5.41 16.90 -2.82
N ASN A 106 4.89 16.94 -1.58
CA ASN A 106 3.85 16.04 -1.14
C ASN A 106 2.55 16.31 -1.90
N TYR A 107 1.78 15.25 -2.21
CA TYR A 107 0.47 15.42 -2.82
C TYR A 107 -0.46 14.24 -2.52
N PHE A 108 -1.75 14.51 -2.62
CA PHE A 108 -2.78 13.48 -2.69
C PHE A 108 -3.15 13.28 -4.16
N LEU A 109 -3.10 12.03 -4.62
CA LEU A 109 -3.44 11.63 -5.97
C LEU A 109 -4.69 10.78 -5.96
N ASP A 110 -5.78 11.29 -6.52
CA ASP A 110 -6.95 10.50 -6.87
C ASP A 110 -6.64 9.65 -8.11
N ILE A 111 -6.37 8.37 -7.86
CA ILE A 111 -5.97 7.41 -8.87
C ILE A 111 -7.15 7.14 -9.82
N VAL A 112 -8.35 6.98 -9.28
CA VAL A 112 -9.55 6.68 -10.08
C VAL A 112 -9.79 7.79 -11.10
N SER A 113 -9.70 9.05 -10.66
CA SER A 113 -9.83 10.21 -11.54
C SER A 113 -8.70 10.31 -12.56
N LEU A 114 -7.44 10.05 -12.16
CA LEU A 114 -6.29 10.08 -13.08
C LEU A 114 -6.49 9.12 -14.26
N PHE A 115 -6.87 7.86 -14.00
CA PHE A 115 -7.04 6.87 -15.06
C PHE A 115 -8.30 7.08 -15.89
N LYS A 116 -9.36 7.65 -15.30
CA LYS A 116 -10.55 8.06 -16.05
C LYS A 116 -10.22 9.16 -17.07
N ASN A 117 -9.37 10.12 -16.67
CA ASN A 117 -8.99 11.26 -17.51
C ASN A 117 -7.83 10.95 -18.46
N THR A 118 -7.01 9.94 -18.17
CA THR A 118 -5.91 9.51 -19.03
C THR A 118 -5.89 7.99 -19.21
N PRO A 119 -6.85 7.44 -19.99
CA PRO A 119 -6.99 5.99 -20.16
C PRO A 119 -5.74 5.31 -20.73
N SER A 120 -4.93 6.04 -21.51
CA SER A 120 -3.66 5.54 -22.08
C SER A 120 -2.66 5.08 -21.02
N TYR A 121 -2.78 5.53 -19.77
CA TYR A 121 -1.93 5.06 -18.68
C TYR A 121 -2.30 3.66 -18.17
N THR A 122 -3.52 3.17 -18.42
CA THR A 122 -3.96 1.83 -17.94
C THR A 122 -3.37 0.69 -18.77
N THR A 123 -3.09 0.92 -20.05
CA THR A 123 -2.65 -0.10 -21.01
C THR A 123 -1.16 -0.02 -21.33
N LYS A 124 -0.45 1.00 -20.83
CA LYS A 124 0.98 1.19 -21.07
C LYS A 124 1.82 0.20 -20.24
N ASN A 125 2.75 -0.48 -20.92
CA ASN A 125 3.75 -1.32 -20.27
C ASN A 125 4.91 -0.46 -19.77
N TYR A 126 4.87 -0.04 -18.51
CA TYR A 126 5.98 0.68 -17.90
C TYR A 126 7.16 -0.26 -17.61
N LYS A 127 8.38 0.29 -17.67
CA LYS A 127 9.60 -0.42 -17.26
C LYS A 127 9.45 -0.93 -15.82
N LYS A 128 9.76 -2.21 -15.65
CA LYS A 128 9.73 -2.92 -14.37
C LYS A 128 10.99 -2.60 -13.56
N ASP A 129 11.18 -1.34 -13.18
CA ASP A 129 12.24 -1.01 -12.22
C ASP A 129 11.66 -1.04 -10.80
N MET A 130 11.93 -2.15 -10.10
CA MET A 130 11.48 -2.38 -8.73
C MET A 130 12.27 -1.59 -7.68
N THR A 131 13.39 -0.97 -8.07
CA THR A 131 14.18 -0.16 -7.13
C THR A 131 13.54 1.20 -6.89
N LEU A 132 12.72 1.66 -7.83
CA LEU A 132 12.20 3.02 -7.94
C LEU A 132 10.73 3.20 -7.67
N THR A 133 9.98 2.12 -7.46
CA THR A 133 8.56 2.25 -7.19
C THR A 133 8.38 2.77 -5.76
N PRO A 134 7.83 4.00 -5.57
CA PRO A 134 7.42 4.42 -4.22
C PRO A 134 6.28 3.52 -3.69
N PHE A 135 5.71 2.74 -4.61
CA PHE A 135 4.83 1.61 -4.44
C PHE A 135 5.60 0.35 -4.02
N GLN A 136 5.63 0.03 -2.73
CA GLN A 136 5.70 -1.37 -2.31
C GLN A 136 4.36 -2.04 -2.68
N MET A 137 4.18 -2.37 -3.96
CA MET A 137 2.98 -3.02 -4.51
C MET A 137 3.39 -4.27 -5.26
N SER A 138 2.60 -5.35 -5.20
CA SER A 138 2.96 -6.56 -5.93
C SER A 138 2.85 -6.38 -7.43
N TRP A 139 3.64 -7.22 -8.11
CA TRP A 139 3.83 -7.25 -9.53
C TRP A 139 3.22 -8.51 -10.11
N ASP A 140 1.98 -8.46 -10.57
CA ASP A 140 1.63 -9.23 -11.77
C ASP A 140 1.70 -8.27 -12.96
N SER A 141 2.90 -8.14 -13.54
CA SER A 141 3.14 -7.33 -14.74
C SER A 141 2.41 -7.85 -15.98
N LYS A 142 1.71 -8.99 -15.90
CA LYS A 142 0.81 -9.47 -16.96
C LYS A 142 -0.63 -9.00 -16.75
N LYS A 143 -0.95 -8.42 -15.58
CA LYS A 143 -2.27 -7.87 -15.26
C LYS A 143 -2.15 -6.36 -15.13
N GLN A 144 -2.75 -5.70 -16.11
CA GLN A 144 -2.89 -4.25 -16.22
C GLN A 144 -3.23 -3.61 -14.87
N GLY A 145 -2.52 -2.55 -14.49
CA GLY A 145 -2.97 -1.64 -13.43
C GLY A 145 -2.07 -1.58 -12.21
N ILE A 146 -0.84 -1.10 -12.36
CA ILE A 146 0.09 -0.76 -11.25
C ILE A 146 -0.56 0.18 -10.21
N PHE A 147 -1.67 0.82 -10.54
CA PHE A 147 -2.44 1.69 -9.65
C PHE A 147 -3.85 1.18 -9.32
N GLN A 148 -4.34 0.12 -9.97
CA GLN A 148 -5.71 -0.37 -9.73
C GLN A 148 -5.88 -1.03 -8.35
N ASN A 149 -4.78 -1.23 -7.64
CA ASN A 149 -4.79 -1.82 -6.31
C ASN A 149 -5.31 -0.84 -5.24
N PHE A 150 -5.40 0.45 -5.55
CA PHE A 150 -5.81 1.51 -4.62
C PHE A 150 -6.73 2.52 -5.30
N ASP A 151 -7.52 3.23 -4.50
CA ASP A 151 -8.43 4.28 -4.99
C ASP A 151 -7.75 5.66 -4.98
N ALA A 152 -6.79 5.85 -4.08
CA ALA A 152 -5.95 7.05 -4.02
C ALA A 152 -4.55 6.75 -3.45
N MET A 153 -3.68 7.74 -3.54
CA MET A 153 -2.34 7.72 -2.96
C MET A 153 -2.02 9.05 -2.26
N ILE A 154 -1.39 8.97 -1.11
CA ILE A 154 -0.63 10.07 -0.50
C ILE A 154 0.84 9.83 -0.85
N PHE A 155 1.42 10.77 -1.59
CA PHE A 155 2.85 10.78 -1.87
C PHE A 155 3.56 11.72 -0.91
N ILE A 156 4.66 11.22 -0.35
CA ILE A 156 5.55 11.96 0.55
C ILE A 156 6.92 12.06 -0.15
N SER A 157 7.33 13.27 -0.52
CA SER A 157 8.59 13.53 -1.22
C SER A 157 9.80 13.31 -0.32
N GLU A 158 9.68 13.67 0.96
CA GLU A 158 10.72 13.51 1.96
C GLU A 158 10.28 12.53 3.06
N ALA A 159 10.81 11.31 3.01
CA ALA A 159 10.59 10.34 4.06
C ALA A 159 11.56 10.57 5.23
N GLU A 160 11.03 10.95 6.39
CA GLU A 160 11.79 10.95 7.63
C GLU A 160 11.93 9.53 8.19
N LYS A 161 13.09 9.23 8.76
CA LYS A 161 13.27 7.98 9.49
C LYS A 161 12.44 8.06 10.77
N VAL A 162 11.48 7.15 10.93
CA VAL A 162 10.72 7.04 12.16
C VAL A 162 11.69 6.83 13.33
N SER A 163 11.65 7.74 14.30
CA SER A 163 12.37 7.61 15.55
C SER A 163 11.39 7.29 16.67
N TYR A 164 11.73 6.30 17.48
CA TYR A 164 10.95 5.91 18.64
C TYR A 164 11.48 6.52 19.94
N THR A 165 12.49 7.40 19.90
CA THR A 165 13.12 7.95 21.11
C THR A 165 12.10 8.56 22.08
N LYS A 166 11.09 9.26 21.56
CA LYS A 166 10.01 9.84 22.39
C LYS A 166 9.06 8.78 22.97
N TYR A 167 8.79 7.70 22.23
CA TYR A 167 8.00 6.57 22.72
C TYR A 167 8.75 5.80 23.81
N ASP A 168 10.04 5.57 23.60
CA ASP A 168 10.92 4.92 24.57
C ASP A 168 11.02 5.74 25.87
N GLN A 169 11.14 7.07 25.76
CA GLN A 169 11.08 7.97 26.91
C GLN A 169 9.75 7.86 27.68
N LEU A 170 8.62 7.88 26.97
CA LEU A 170 7.29 7.74 27.60
C LEU A 170 7.11 6.38 28.31
N ILE A 171 7.69 5.30 27.77
CA ILE A 171 7.70 3.99 28.44
C ILE A 171 8.49 4.07 29.74
N LEU A 172 9.69 4.68 29.71
CA LEU A 172 10.56 4.79 30.88
C LEU A 172 9.92 5.64 31.98
N GLU A 173 9.33 6.78 31.66
CA GLU A 173 8.61 7.65 32.61
C GLU A 173 7.43 6.93 33.27
N LYS A 174 6.71 6.09 32.50
CA LYS A 174 5.59 5.29 33.01
C LYS A 174 6.03 4.13 33.91
N GLN A 175 7.25 3.63 33.74
CA GLN A 175 7.83 2.60 34.60
C GLN A 175 8.35 3.18 35.92
N GLN A 176 8.82 4.43 35.92
CA GLN A 176 9.32 5.14 37.10
C GLN A 176 8.23 5.74 38.00
N SER A 177 7.00 5.84 37.48
CA SER A 177 5.82 6.35 38.20
C SER A 177 4.98 5.26 38.88
N LYS A 178 5.47 4.01 38.91
CA LYS A 178 4.93 2.89 39.67
C LYS A 178 5.86 2.52 40.82
#